data_AF-A0A2S0KJR2-F1
#
_entry.id   AF-A0A2S0KJR2-F1
#
_cell.length_a   1.000
_cell.length_b   1.000
_cell.length_c   1.000
_cell.angle_alpha   90.00
_cell.angle_beta   90.00
_cell.angle_gamma   90.00
#
_symmetry.space_group_name_H-M   'P 1'
#
loop_
_entity.id
_entity.type
_entity.pdbx_description
1 polymer ?
#
loop_
_entity_poly.entity_id
_entity_poly.type
_entity_poly.pdbx_seq_one_letter_code
_entity_poly.pdbx_strand_id
1 'polypeptide(L)'
;MPKPAGNAQVIADRQRATRAVELRAQGHTYQEIADALDYADRTVAYRAVLRTINRNEAQVVDDFRDLMAERYEALYERALKELDAAASKGREMGKSQLINSARQALDSLARIRGIDKTPTVNVTTTTTVSASQEAIATEIAGLADALRTKLRADADAAGLAPPELPVLDGIVAAVTYDDETPDDQ
;
A
#
# COMPACT_ATOMS: atom_id res chain seq x y z
N MET A 1 -9.39 25.38 12.10
CA MET A 1 -8.20 24.71 11.52
C MET A 1 -7.41 24.08 12.65
N PRO A 2 -7.07 22.78 12.62
CA PRO A 2 -6.29 22.16 13.69
C PRO A 2 -4.86 22.73 13.66
N LYS A 3 -4.40 23.20 14.82
CA LYS A 3 -3.06 23.77 15.04
C LYS A 3 -2.01 22.67 14.77
N PRO A 4 -0.90 22.96 14.04
CA PRO A 4 0.13 21.95 13.82
C PRO A 4 0.68 21.49 15.17
N ALA A 5 0.69 20.17 15.40
CA ALA A 5 1.28 19.58 16.60
C ALA A 5 2.73 20.05 16.71
N GLY A 6 3.10 20.60 17.88
CA GLY A 6 4.44 21.14 18.10
C GLY A 6 5.51 20.05 17.98
N ASN A 7 6.72 20.42 17.56
CA ASN A 7 7.84 19.49 17.32
C ASN A 7 8.09 18.48 18.46
N ALA A 8 7.80 18.84 19.72
CA ALA A 8 7.91 17.95 20.87
C ALA A 8 6.93 16.75 20.83
N GLN A 9 5.67 16.99 20.43
CA GLN A 9 4.66 15.93 20.31
C GLN A 9 5.04 14.94 19.21
N VAL A 10 5.55 15.46 18.09
CA VAL A 10 6.01 14.64 16.96
C VAL A 10 7.18 13.73 17.37
N ILE A 11 8.10 14.23 18.20
CA ILE A 11 9.22 13.44 18.73
C ILE A 11 8.72 12.35 19.69
N ALA A 12 7.81 12.70 20.61
CA ALA A 12 7.23 11.75 21.56
C ALA A 12 6.46 10.64 20.84
N ASP A 13 5.66 10.99 19.82
CA ASP A 13 4.93 10.02 19.01
C ASP A 13 5.86 9.09 18.24
N ARG A 14 7.00 9.59 17.76
CA ARG A 14 8.04 8.77 17.11
C ARG A 14 8.70 7.81 18.09
N GLN A 15 9.11 8.29 19.26
CA GLN A 15 9.73 7.44 20.29
C GLN A 15 8.78 6.31 20.72
N ARG A 16 7.51 6.64 20.93
CA ARG A 16 6.46 5.66 21.24
C ARG A 16 6.31 4.62 20.14
N ALA A 17 6.29 5.04 18.87
CA ALA A 17 6.17 4.12 17.74
C ALA A 17 7.42 3.21 17.56
N THR A 18 8.62 3.72 17.81
CA THR A 18 9.85 2.89 17.85
C THR A 18 9.76 1.84 18.96
N ARG A 19 9.32 2.23 20.15
CA ARG A 19 9.15 1.30 21.28
C ARG A 19 8.11 0.21 20.99
N ALA A 20 7.06 0.55 20.24
CA ALA A 20 6.06 -0.43 19.80
C ALA A 20 6.67 -1.52 18.90
N VAL A 21 7.59 -1.17 18.01
CA VAL A 21 8.32 -2.12 17.16
C VAL A 21 9.21 -3.04 18.00
N GLU A 22 9.91 -2.50 19.01
CA GLU A 22 10.75 -3.29 19.92
C GLU A 22 9.94 -4.31 20.72
N LEU A 23 8.81 -3.90 21.31
CA LEU A 23 7.92 -4.82 22.03
C LEU A 23 7.37 -5.90 21.10
N ARG A 24 7.04 -5.54 19.85
CA ARG A 24 6.59 -6.53 18.87
C ARG A 24 7.69 -7.54 18.53
N ALA A 25 8.94 -7.11 18.41
CA ALA A 25 10.09 -8.00 18.18
C ALA A 25 10.35 -8.95 19.36
N GLN A 26 9.99 -8.54 20.58
CA GLN A 26 10.06 -9.36 21.79
C GLN A 26 8.89 -10.35 21.93
N GLY A 27 7.93 -10.34 21.00
CA GLY A 27 6.83 -11.29 20.94
C GLY A 27 5.49 -10.78 21.50
N HIS A 28 5.42 -9.56 22.02
CA HIS A 28 4.19 -9.00 22.56
C HIS A 28 3.06 -8.89 21.53
N THR A 29 1.82 -9.06 21.99
CA THR A 29 0.63 -8.89 21.14
C THR A 29 0.33 -7.41 20.91
N TYR A 30 -0.39 -7.08 19.83
CA TYR A 30 -0.74 -5.68 19.56
C TYR A 30 -1.68 -5.07 20.62
N GLN A 31 -2.43 -5.89 21.34
CA GLN A 31 -3.25 -5.42 22.46
C GLN A 31 -2.36 -5.05 23.65
N GLU A 32 -1.43 -5.92 24.02
CA GLU A 32 -0.44 -5.64 25.08
C GLU A 32 0.41 -4.40 24.77
N ILE A 33 0.77 -4.21 23.49
CA ILE A 33 1.49 -3.01 23.03
C ILE A 33 0.61 -1.76 23.14
N ALA A 34 -0.68 -1.87 22.85
CA ALA A 34 -1.62 -0.76 22.99
C ALA A 34 -1.76 -0.34 24.45
N ASP A 35 -1.94 -1.32 25.34
CA ASP A 35 -2.08 -1.10 26.77
C ASP A 35 -0.76 -0.55 27.37
N ALA A 36 0.40 -1.05 26.93
CA ALA A 36 1.70 -0.63 27.45
C ALA A 36 2.14 0.77 26.99
N LEU A 37 1.69 1.22 25.82
CA LEU A 37 2.12 2.48 25.19
C LEU A 37 1.00 3.52 25.08
N ASP A 38 -0.14 3.28 25.71
CA ASP A 38 -1.30 4.17 25.71
C ASP A 38 -1.78 4.48 24.28
N TYR A 39 -1.93 3.44 23.47
CA TYR A 39 -2.67 3.53 22.20
C TYR A 39 -4.15 3.26 22.45
N ALA A 40 -5.01 4.00 21.75
CA ALA A 40 -6.47 3.90 21.92
C ALA A 40 -7.01 2.48 21.68
N ASP A 41 -6.41 1.73 20.76
CA ASP A 41 -6.78 0.35 20.47
C ASP A 41 -5.63 -0.43 19.81
N ARG A 42 -5.81 -1.75 19.72
CA ARG A 42 -4.93 -2.70 19.03
C ARG A 42 -4.62 -2.28 17.59
N THR A 43 -5.60 -1.73 16.86
CA THR A 43 -5.48 -1.36 15.45
C THR A 43 -4.55 -0.15 15.28
N VAL A 44 -4.61 0.81 16.19
CA VAL A 44 -3.71 1.96 16.24
C VAL A 44 -2.29 1.51 16.55
N ALA A 45 -2.10 0.59 17.50
CA ALA A 45 -0.79 -0.01 17.79
C ALA A 45 -0.22 -0.75 16.57
N TYR A 46 -1.02 -1.59 15.90
CA TYR A 46 -0.63 -2.27 14.66
C TYR A 46 -0.20 -1.29 13.57
N ARG A 47 -1.00 -0.25 13.30
CA ARG A 47 -0.69 0.78 12.29
C ARG A 47 0.57 1.56 12.64
N ALA A 48 0.79 1.87 13.92
CA ALA A 48 2.00 2.54 14.39
C ALA A 48 3.26 1.68 14.16
N VAL A 49 3.20 0.38 14.49
CA VAL A 49 4.27 -0.58 14.22
C VAL A 49 4.56 -0.68 12.73
N LEU A 50 3.53 -0.96 11.91
CA LEU A 50 3.69 -1.14 10.47
C LEU A 50 4.24 0.12 9.78
N ARG A 51 3.72 1.31 10.12
CA ARG A 51 4.22 2.58 9.60
C ARG A 51 5.69 2.80 9.95
N THR A 52 6.11 2.41 11.14
CA THR A 52 7.48 2.60 11.61
C THR A 52 8.44 1.65 10.92
N ILE A 53 8.06 0.37 10.74
CA ILE A 53 8.83 -0.59 9.96
C ILE A 53 8.98 -0.10 8.51
N ASN A 54 7.87 0.22 7.83
CA ASN A 54 7.91 0.67 6.43
C ASN A 54 8.73 1.96 6.27
N ARG A 55 8.65 2.88 7.25
CA ARG A 55 9.46 4.10 7.24
C ARG A 55 10.94 3.79 7.46
N ASN A 56 11.27 2.91 8.39
CA ASN A 56 12.66 2.51 8.63
C ASN A 56 13.23 1.80 7.41
N GLU A 57 12.48 0.91 6.76
CA GLU A 57 12.87 0.31 5.49
C GLU A 57 13.08 1.36 4.41
N ALA A 58 12.18 2.33 4.27
CA ALA A 58 12.34 3.43 3.32
C ALA A 58 13.57 4.30 3.62
N GLN A 59 13.79 4.68 4.89
CA GLN A 59 14.95 5.47 5.31
C GLN A 59 16.26 4.70 5.12
N VAL A 60 16.31 3.41 5.49
CA VAL A 60 17.49 2.56 5.26
C VAL A 60 17.77 2.42 3.77
N VAL A 61 16.73 2.32 2.94
CA VAL A 61 16.88 2.28 1.48
C VAL A 61 17.37 3.62 0.94
N ASP A 62 16.90 4.75 1.45
CA ASP A 62 17.33 6.08 1.02
C ASP A 62 18.76 6.39 1.49
N ASP A 63 19.10 6.11 2.74
CA ASP A 63 20.47 6.20 3.27
C ASP A 63 21.44 5.32 2.48
N PHE A 64 20.99 4.12 2.09
CA PHE A 64 21.79 3.23 1.24
C PHE A 64 21.93 3.77 -0.18
N ARG A 65 20.90 4.39 -0.76
CA ARG A 65 20.98 5.05 -2.07
C ARG A 65 21.99 6.19 -2.06
N ASP A 66 21.97 7.01 -1.02
CA ASP A 66 22.89 8.14 -0.85
C ASP A 66 24.34 7.67 -0.67
N LEU A 67 24.57 6.67 0.21
CA LEU A 67 25.88 6.05 0.38
C LEU A 67 26.43 5.46 -0.94
N MET A 68 25.56 4.78 -1.69
CA MET A 68 25.96 4.20 -2.97
C MET A 68 26.24 5.28 -4.02
N ALA A 69 25.47 6.37 -4.04
CA ALA A 69 25.74 7.52 -4.90
C ALA A 69 27.12 8.12 -4.60
N GLU A 70 27.44 8.37 -3.32
CA GLU A 70 28.75 8.90 -2.90
C GLU A 70 29.90 7.97 -3.36
N ARG A 71 29.74 6.65 -3.22
CA ARG A 71 30.73 5.67 -3.67
C ARG A 71 30.92 5.68 -5.19
N TYR A 72 29.85 5.80 -5.95
CA TYR A 72 29.93 5.87 -7.42
C TYR A 72 30.54 7.20 -7.90
N GLU A 73 30.25 8.31 -7.21
CA GLU A 73 30.90 9.60 -7.47
C GLU A 73 32.41 9.52 -7.21
N ALA A 74 32.82 8.96 -6.07
CA ALA A 74 34.23 8.77 -5.75
C ALA A 74 34.95 7.87 -6.78
N LEU A 75 34.28 6.81 -7.26
CA LEU A 75 34.83 5.94 -8.31
C LEU A 75 34.99 6.69 -9.64
N TYR A 76 34.01 7.51 -10.01
CA TYR A 76 34.05 8.33 -11.21
C TYR A 76 35.19 9.35 -11.16
N GLU A 77 35.31 10.10 -10.07
CA GLU A 77 36.41 11.05 -9.87
C GLU A 77 37.77 10.39 -9.93
N ARG A 78 37.91 9.20 -9.33
CA ARG A 78 39.16 8.45 -9.36
C ARG A 78 39.51 8.01 -10.78
N ALA A 79 38.52 7.52 -11.55
CA ALA A 79 38.73 7.15 -12.94
C ALA A 79 39.19 8.33 -13.80
N LEU A 80 38.63 9.53 -13.58
CA LEU A 80 39.08 10.75 -14.26
C LEU A 80 40.52 11.12 -13.90
N LYS A 81 40.87 11.12 -12.61
CA LYS A 81 42.24 11.42 -12.15
C LYS A 81 43.27 10.47 -12.77
N GLU A 82 42.96 9.18 -12.85
CA GLU A 82 43.84 8.19 -13.49
C GLU A 82 43.92 8.38 -15.01
N LEU A 83 42.82 8.79 -15.67
CA LEU A 83 42.80 9.09 -17.10
C LEU A 83 43.71 10.30 -17.44
N ASP A 84 43.65 11.36 -16.64
CA ASP A 84 44.51 12.54 -16.77
C ASP A 84 45.98 12.20 -16.52
N ALA A 85 46.26 11.37 -15.50
CA ALA A 85 47.60 10.88 -15.20
C ALA A 85 48.15 9.99 -16.33
N ALA A 86 47.30 9.15 -16.93
CA ALA A 86 47.65 8.30 -18.07
C ALA A 86 47.96 9.13 -19.32
N ALA A 87 47.18 10.17 -19.58
CA ALA A 87 47.40 11.11 -20.69
C ALA A 87 48.72 11.87 -20.56
N SER A 88 49.01 12.41 -19.37
CA SER A 88 50.24 13.18 -19.11
C SER A 88 51.51 12.33 -19.14
N LYS A 89 51.43 11.03 -18.80
CA LYS A 89 52.59 10.10 -18.77
C LYS A 89 52.76 9.29 -20.05
N GLY A 90 51.96 9.54 -21.09
CA GLY A 90 51.99 8.78 -22.35
C GLY A 90 51.64 7.29 -22.18
N ARG A 91 50.93 6.92 -21.10
CA ARG A 91 50.53 5.54 -20.82
C ARG A 91 49.12 5.33 -21.34
N GLU A 92 48.99 4.77 -22.54
CA GLU A 92 47.68 4.59 -23.18
C GLU A 92 47.02 3.24 -22.85
N MET A 93 47.82 2.29 -22.39
CA MET A 93 47.37 0.97 -21.96
C MET A 93 46.36 1.11 -20.80
N GLY A 94 45.15 0.60 -20.99
CA GLY A 94 44.09 0.59 -19.96
C GLY A 94 43.14 1.80 -19.98
N LYS A 95 43.36 2.82 -20.83
CA LYS A 95 42.45 3.98 -20.95
C LYS A 95 41.01 3.57 -21.27
N SER A 96 40.82 2.60 -22.16
CA SER A 96 39.49 2.07 -22.51
C SER A 96 38.77 1.43 -21.32
N GLN A 97 39.50 0.75 -20.43
CA GLN A 97 38.95 0.15 -19.21
C GLN A 97 38.53 1.22 -18.20
N LEU A 98 39.34 2.28 -18.05
CA LEU A 98 39.02 3.42 -17.19
C LEU A 98 37.78 4.17 -17.70
N ILE A 99 37.69 4.44 -19.01
CA ILE A 99 36.53 5.09 -19.64
C ILE A 99 35.26 4.24 -19.44
N ASN A 100 35.34 2.92 -19.66
CA ASN A 100 34.20 2.03 -19.43
C ASN A 100 33.77 2.00 -17.96
N SER A 101 34.72 2.01 -17.03
CA SER A 101 34.42 2.04 -15.58
C SER A 101 33.76 3.36 -15.17
N ALA A 102 34.25 4.49 -15.70
CA ALA A 102 33.65 5.81 -15.49
C ALA A 102 32.23 5.88 -16.06
N ARG A 103 32.00 5.34 -17.26
CA ARG A 103 30.67 5.25 -17.88
C ARG A 103 29.70 4.43 -17.01
N GLN A 104 30.13 3.28 -16.50
CA GLN A 104 29.31 2.44 -15.64
C GLN A 104 28.96 3.11 -14.30
N ALA A 105 29.89 3.87 -13.72
CA ALA A 105 29.62 4.67 -12.53
C ALA A 105 28.54 5.74 -12.81
N LEU A 106 28.62 6.44 -13.95
CA LEU A 106 27.61 7.41 -14.36
C LEU A 106 26.24 6.77 -14.63
N ASP A 107 26.18 5.64 -15.32
CA ASP A 107 24.92 4.90 -15.56
C ASP A 107 24.27 4.51 -14.22
N SER A 108 25.08 4.06 -13.25
CA SER A 108 24.60 3.68 -11.92
C SER A 108 24.06 4.90 -11.15
N LEU A 109 24.74 6.05 -11.22
CA LEU A 109 24.29 7.31 -10.63
C LEU A 109 22.98 7.81 -11.26
N ALA A 110 22.86 7.75 -12.59
CA ALA A 110 21.65 8.13 -13.30
C ALA A 110 20.44 7.27 -12.87
N ARG A 111 20.67 5.97 -12.64
CA ARG A 111 19.65 5.04 -12.15
C ARG A 111 19.26 5.32 -10.69
N ILE A 112 20.22 5.58 -9.80
CA ILE A 112 19.96 5.90 -8.39
C ILE A 112 19.14 7.19 -8.28
N ARG A 113 19.52 8.22 -9.05
CA ARG A 113 18.83 9.52 -9.08
C ARG A 113 17.53 9.51 -9.88
N GLY A 114 17.18 8.38 -10.52
CA GLY A 114 15.95 8.22 -11.28
C GLY A 114 15.89 9.01 -12.59
N ILE A 115 17.02 9.55 -13.07
CA ILE A 115 17.13 10.28 -14.34
C ILE A 115 16.81 9.36 -15.53
N ASP A 116 17.15 8.07 -15.40
CA ASP A 116 16.96 7.03 -16.42
C ASP A 116 15.60 6.31 -16.34
N LYS A 117 14.70 6.72 -15.42
CA LYS A 117 13.38 6.08 -15.30
C LYS A 117 12.41 6.63 -16.34
N THR A 118 12.23 5.89 -17.43
CA THR A 118 11.02 5.99 -18.26
C THR A 118 9.82 5.53 -17.41
N PRO A 119 8.75 6.34 -17.23
CA PRO A 119 7.59 5.93 -16.46
C PRO A 119 6.90 4.76 -17.17
N THR A 120 6.94 3.58 -16.57
CA THR A 120 6.16 2.42 -17.02
C THR A 120 4.80 2.46 -16.31
N VAL A 121 3.74 2.71 -17.07
CA VAL A 121 2.37 2.66 -16.57
C VAL A 121 1.90 1.20 -16.64
N ASN A 122 1.91 0.51 -15.50
CA ASN A 122 1.26 -0.78 -15.38
C ASN A 122 -0.19 -0.55 -14.94
N VAL A 123 -1.14 -0.72 -15.88
CA VAL A 123 -2.56 -0.71 -15.56
C VAL A 123 -2.94 -2.09 -15.03
N THR A 124 -3.00 -2.23 -13.72
CA THR A 124 -3.57 -3.42 -13.07
C THR A 124 -5.03 -3.15 -12.75
N THR A 125 -5.93 -3.66 -13.58
CA THR A 125 -7.37 -3.70 -13.28
C THR A 125 -7.59 -4.65 -12.11
N THR A 126 -7.62 -4.13 -10.89
CA THR A 126 -8.10 -4.88 -9.73
C THR A 126 -9.61 -4.82 -9.77
N THR A 127 -10.26 -5.84 -10.30
CA THR A 127 -11.68 -6.05 -10.03
C THR A 127 -11.78 -6.39 -8.54
N THR A 128 -12.10 -5.41 -7.70
CA THR A 128 -12.42 -5.64 -6.29
C THR A 128 -13.73 -6.44 -6.22
N VAL A 129 -13.62 -7.76 -6.27
CA VAL A 129 -14.70 -8.71 -5.98
C VAL A 129 -14.45 -9.25 -4.57
N SER A 130 -14.69 -8.43 -3.55
CA SER A 130 -14.70 -8.92 -2.16
C SER A 130 -15.49 -8.05 -1.18
N ALA A 131 -15.78 -6.78 -1.50
CA ALA A 131 -16.66 -5.93 -0.69
C ALA A 131 -18.00 -5.61 -1.40
N SER A 132 -18.14 -6.00 -2.67
CA SER A 132 -19.27 -5.64 -3.53
C SER A 132 -20.30 -6.76 -3.68
N GLN A 133 -19.98 -8.01 -3.41
CA GLN A 133 -20.90 -9.12 -3.73
C GLN A 133 -22.12 -9.16 -2.79
N GLU A 134 -21.90 -9.01 -1.48
CA GLU A 134 -22.99 -8.88 -0.51
C GLU A 134 -23.81 -7.61 -0.75
N ALA A 135 -23.15 -6.46 -0.96
CA ALA A 135 -23.84 -5.20 -1.24
C ALA A 135 -24.68 -5.25 -2.53
N ILE A 136 -24.15 -5.86 -3.59
CA ILE A 136 -24.87 -6.07 -4.86
C ILE A 136 -26.02 -7.06 -4.67
N ALA A 137 -25.83 -8.13 -3.90
CA ALA A 137 -26.89 -9.10 -3.62
C ALA A 137 -28.05 -8.44 -2.85
N THR A 138 -27.75 -7.61 -1.83
CA THR A 138 -28.74 -6.81 -1.11
C THR A 138 -29.48 -5.82 -2.02
N GLU A 139 -28.77 -5.13 -2.92
CA GLU A 139 -29.38 -4.19 -3.86
C GLU A 139 -30.27 -4.89 -4.89
N ILE A 140 -29.84 -6.05 -5.42
CA ILE A 140 -30.65 -6.87 -6.34
C ILE A 140 -31.93 -7.38 -5.66
N ALA A 141 -31.84 -7.83 -4.41
CA ALA A 141 -33.01 -8.25 -3.64
C ALA A 141 -33.99 -7.08 -3.40
N GLY A 142 -33.47 -5.88 -3.06
CA GLY A 142 -34.29 -4.68 -2.91
C GLY A 142 -35.01 -4.26 -4.20
N LEU A 143 -34.32 -4.34 -5.35
CA LEU A 143 -34.93 -4.07 -6.65
C LEU A 143 -35.97 -5.12 -7.04
N ALA A 144 -35.73 -6.40 -6.75
CA ALA A 144 -36.68 -7.48 -7.01
C ALA A 144 -37.98 -7.29 -6.20
N ASP A 145 -37.87 -6.89 -4.93
CA ASP A 145 -39.04 -6.63 -4.08
C ASP A 145 -39.82 -5.39 -4.52
N ALA A 146 -39.13 -4.33 -4.93
CA ALA A 146 -39.76 -3.13 -5.50
C ALA A 146 -40.53 -3.44 -6.79
N LEU A 147 -39.94 -4.25 -7.69
CA LEU A 147 -40.58 -4.72 -8.92
C LEU A 147 -41.80 -5.59 -8.63
N ARG A 148 -41.68 -6.52 -7.69
CA ARG A 148 -42.79 -7.38 -7.24
C ARG A 148 -43.96 -6.55 -6.70
N THR A 149 -43.67 -5.59 -5.84
CA THR A 149 -44.68 -4.71 -5.23
C THR A 149 -45.39 -3.89 -6.29
N LYS A 150 -44.65 -3.31 -7.24
CA LYS A 150 -45.22 -2.53 -8.32
C LYS A 150 -46.09 -3.37 -9.26
N LEU A 151 -45.63 -4.57 -9.65
CA LEU A 151 -46.38 -5.45 -10.54
C LEU A 151 -47.69 -5.94 -9.92
N ARG A 152 -47.72 -6.17 -8.60
CA ARG A 152 -48.95 -6.50 -7.88
C ARG A 152 -49.91 -5.33 -7.83
N ALA A 153 -49.40 -4.13 -7.50
CA ALA A 153 -50.22 -2.92 -7.50
C ALA A 153 -50.81 -2.60 -8.89
N ASP A 154 -50.04 -2.82 -9.96
CA ASP A 154 -50.49 -2.63 -11.33
C ASP A 154 -51.54 -3.70 -11.74
N ALA A 155 -51.37 -4.96 -11.30
CA ALA A 155 -52.35 -6.02 -11.51
C ALA A 155 -53.68 -5.73 -10.79
N ASP A 156 -53.61 -5.28 -9.53
CA ASP A 156 -54.77 -4.89 -8.74
C ASP A 156 -55.50 -3.69 -9.37
N ALA A 157 -54.75 -2.69 -9.85
CA ALA A 157 -55.31 -1.54 -10.56
C ALA A 157 -55.98 -1.92 -11.90
N ALA A 158 -55.48 -2.98 -12.55
CA ALA A 158 -56.07 -3.53 -13.77
C ALA A 158 -57.19 -4.55 -13.52
N GLY A 159 -57.49 -4.89 -12.25
CA GLY A 159 -58.48 -5.90 -11.89
C GLY A 159 -58.10 -7.33 -12.29
N LEU A 160 -56.80 -7.58 -12.46
CA LEU A 160 -56.24 -8.89 -12.81
C LEU A 160 -55.81 -9.62 -11.53
N ALA A 161 -55.85 -10.94 -11.57
CA ALA A 161 -55.32 -11.75 -10.48
C ALA A 161 -53.83 -11.46 -10.27
N PRO A 162 -53.34 -11.41 -9.02
CA PRO A 162 -51.95 -11.09 -8.74
C PRO A 162 -51.03 -12.12 -9.40
N PRO A 163 -50.00 -11.69 -10.14
CA PRO A 163 -49.11 -12.60 -10.84
C PRO A 163 -48.26 -13.41 -9.86
N GLU A 164 -48.14 -14.71 -10.10
CA GLU A 164 -47.15 -15.57 -9.44
C GLU A 164 -45.76 -15.24 -9.98
N LEU A 165 -44.83 -14.87 -9.10
CA LEU A 165 -43.49 -14.38 -9.46
C LEU A 165 -42.39 -15.23 -8.78
N PRO A 166 -42.35 -16.55 -9.02
CA PRO A 166 -41.47 -17.48 -8.29
C PRO A 166 -39.98 -17.15 -8.43
N VAL A 167 -39.58 -16.54 -9.54
CA VAL A 167 -38.18 -16.11 -9.76
C VAL A 167 -37.81 -14.92 -8.88
N LEU A 168 -38.70 -13.91 -8.77
CA LEU A 168 -38.46 -12.76 -7.89
C LEU A 168 -38.54 -13.17 -6.42
N ASP A 169 -39.48 -14.06 -6.09
CA ASP A 169 -39.65 -14.62 -4.74
C ASP A 169 -38.40 -15.40 -4.30
N GLY A 170 -37.80 -16.19 -5.21
CA GLY A 170 -36.55 -16.90 -4.95
C GLY A 170 -35.33 -15.97 -4.76
N ILE A 171 -35.26 -14.87 -5.50
CA ILE A 171 -34.17 -13.89 -5.39
C ILE A 171 -34.19 -13.16 -4.04
N VAL A 172 -35.38 -12.79 -3.55
CA VAL A 172 -35.55 -12.14 -2.24
C VAL A 172 -35.28 -13.13 -1.09
N ALA A 173 -35.72 -14.38 -1.22
CA ALA A 173 -35.48 -15.43 -0.21
C ALA A 173 -33.99 -15.81 -0.07
N ALA A 174 -33.23 -15.79 -1.16
CA ALA A 174 -31.82 -16.19 -1.16
C ALA A 174 -30.89 -15.23 -0.37
N VAL A 175 -31.30 -13.98 -0.14
CA VAL A 175 -30.49 -12.98 0.58
C VAL A 175 -30.88 -12.88 2.07
N THR A 176 -32.10 -13.30 2.44
CA THR A 176 -32.59 -13.23 3.82
C THR A 176 -32.13 -14.41 4.69
N TYR A 177 -31.60 -15.48 4.11
CA TYR A 177 -31.19 -16.69 4.82
C TYR A 177 -29.77 -16.65 5.41
N ASP A 178 -28.96 -15.64 5.07
CA ASP A 178 -27.57 -15.50 5.56
C ASP A 178 -27.46 -14.75 6.90
N ASP A 179 -28.56 -14.23 7.47
CA ASP A 179 -28.56 -13.45 8.73
C ASP A 179 -29.00 -14.25 9.98
N GLU A 180 -29.40 -15.52 9.82
CA GLU A 180 -29.68 -16.41 10.95
C GLU A 180 -28.47 -17.32 11.23
N THR A 181 -27.54 -16.83 12.05
CA THR A 181 -26.63 -17.73 12.79
C THR A 181 -27.48 -18.72 13.60
N PRO A 182 -27.24 -20.04 13.52
CA PRO A 182 -27.92 -20.99 14.38
C PRO A 182 -27.54 -20.67 15.83
N ASP A 183 -28.55 -20.37 16.64
CA ASP A 183 -28.42 -20.24 18.09
C ASP A 183 -28.10 -21.64 18.65
N ASP A 184 -26.83 -21.87 19.00
CA ASP A 184 -26.39 -23.07 19.70
C ASP A 184 -26.95 -23.03 21.14
N GLN A 185 -28.01 -23.82 21.39
CA GLN A 185 -28.36 -24.35 22.72
C GLN A 185 -28.69 -25.84 22.65
#